data_AF-A0A2E8M388-F1
#
_entry.id   AF-A0A2E8M388-F1
#
_cell.length_a   1.000
_cell.length_b   1.000
_cell.length_c   1.000
_cell.angle_alpha   90.00
_cell.angle_beta   90.00
_cell.angle_gamma   90.00
#
_symmetry.space_group_name_H-M   'P 1'
#
loop_
_entity.id
_entity.type
_entity.pdbx_description
1 polymer ?
#
loop_
_entity_poly.entity_id
_entity_poly.type
_entity_poly.pdbx_seq_one_letter_code
_entity_poly.pdbx_strand_id
1 'polypeptide(L)'
;MPQASSLAGSLVALGCIILTCCKPKEALNYEAILSLPPDDQTTSPSSLVEELTARAELLGLPARVRVAERSARLLEVQLHGTDRNDALSRLDRLCVSGKISIRAIHDRSAYITDIASKDPSQLPSDHQILLYDAQGKGGANGQKLAVSRAEILNNSHVESALATRDGDNMVHISLNISGLRRIRSATEKMQKGRSRLAIIYDERIISAPVVAEELWTPVTLEGFNSFEHAESLATSLNKPLSSNLLIESLIPLAPQAK
;
A
#
# COMPACT_ATOMS: atom_id res chain seq x y z
N MET A 1 -46.97 -34.88 -62.57
CA MET A 1 -45.76 -35.16 -63.36
C MET A 1 -45.67 -34.10 -64.46
N PRO A 2 -44.47 -33.60 -64.82
CA PRO A 2 -43.22 -33.54 -64.03
C PRO A 2 -43.41 -32.51 -62.88
N GLN A 3 -42.52 -31.62 -62.39
CA GLN A 3 -41.06 -31.39 -62.50
C GLN A 3 -40.55 -30.67 -61.22
N ALA A 4 -39.27 -30.31 -61.14
CA ALA A 4 -38.69 -29.41 -60.13
C ALA A 4 -37.52 -28.58 -60.70
N SER A 5 -37.24 -27.40 -60.11
CA SER A 5 -36.02 -26.58 -60.24
C SER A 5 -35.89 -25.71 -58.97
N SER A 6 -34.86 -25.93 -58.13
CA SER A 6 -33.58 -25.20 -58.10
C SER A 6 -33.70 -23.72 -57.67
N LEU A 7 -33.47 -23.36 -56.39
CA LEU A 7 -32.16 -23.03 -55.76
C LEU A 7 -31.45 -21.78 -56.30
N ALA A 8 -31.44 -20.68 -55.52
CA ALA A 8 -30.29 -19.76 -55.29
C ALA A 8 -30.64 -18.56 -54.39
N GLY A 9 -29.80 -18.28 -53.37
CA GLY A 9 -29.46 -16.93 -52.86
C GLY A 9 -30.54 -16.09 -52.13
N SER A 10 -30.20 -15.25 -51.14
CA SER A 10 -28.95 -15.10 -50.39
C SER A 10 -29.27 -14.59 -48.99
N LEU A 11 -28.62 -15.13 -47.95
CA LEU A 11 -28.90 -14.80 -46.55
C LEU A 11 -27.79 -13.87 -46.03
N VAL A 12 -28.09 -12.57 -45.91
CA VAL A 12 -27.13 -11.55 -45.49
C VAL A 12 -26.87 -11.67 -43.98
N ALA A 13 -25.83 -12.41 -43.62
CA ALA A 13 -25.32 -12.45 -42.25
C ALA A 13 -24.64 -11.12 -41.90
N LEU A 14 -25.26 -10.33 -41.02
CA LEU A 14 -24.68 -9.08 -40.54
C LEU A 14 -23.53 -9.39 -39.56
N GLY A 15 -22.30 -9.37 -40.08
CA GLY A 15 -21.10 -9.64 -39.29
C GLY A 15 -20.79 -8.51 -38.31
N CYS A 16 -21.28 -8.62 -37.07
CA CYS A 16 -20.89 -7.73 -35.98
C CYS A 16 -19.41 -7.92 -35.63
N ILE A 17 -18.54 -7.12 -36.24
CA ILE A 17 -17.11 -7.07 -35.88
C ILE A 17 -17.01 -6.44 -34.49
N ILE A 18 -16.94 -7.27 -33.46
CA ILE A 18 -16.60 -6.84 -32.10
C ILE A 18 -15.11 -6.47 -32.13
N LEU A 19 -14.83 -5.18 -32.36
CA LEU A 19 -13.50 -4.62 -32.17
C LEU A 19 -13.17 -4.61 -30.68
N THR A 20 -12.66 -5.73 -30.17
CA THR A 20 -11.92 -5.77 -28.91
C THR A 20 -10.74 -4.82 -29.03
N CYS A 21 -10.86 -3.65 -28.43
CA CYS A 21 -9.78 -2.67 -28.33
C CYS A 21 -8.67 -3.20 -27.42
N CYS A 22 -7.83 -4.07 -27.98
CA CYS A 22 -6.56 -4.46 -27.40
C CYS A 22 -5.76 -3.17 -27.15
N LYS A 23 -5.65 -2.76 -25.88
CA LYS A 23 -4.73 -1.69 -25.48
C LYS A 23 -3.35 -2.03 -26.06
N PRO A 24 -2.64 -1.08 -26.68
CA PRO A 24 -1.28 -1.33 -27.16
C PRO A 24 -0.43 -1.81 -25.98
N LYS A 25 0.28 -2.92 -26.16
CA LYS A 25 1.06 -3.53 -25.08
C LYS A 25 2.25 -2.61 -24.78
N GLU A 26 2.14 -1.82 -23.71
CA GLU A 26 3.17 -0.91 -23.22
C GLU A 26 4.54 -1.62 -23.19
N ALA A 27 5.49 -1.09 -23.97
CA ALA A 27 6.81 -1.68 -24.10
C ALA A 27 7.66 -1.33 -22.87
N LEU A 28 8.23 -2.35 -22.23
CA LEU A 28 9.15 -2.16 -21.10
C LEU A 28 10.36 -1.36 -21.60
N ASN A 29 10.56 -0.17 -21.05
CA ASN A 29 11.55 0.80 -21.52
C ASN A 29 12.46 1.33 -20.39
N TYR A 30 12.21 0.95 -19.14
CA TYR A 30 13.11 1.13 -18.01
C TYR A 30 13.43 -0.20 -17.34
N GLU A 31 14.64 -0.30 -16.79
CA GLU A 31 15.10 -1.38 -15.92
C GLU A 31 15.58 -0.79 -14.60
N ALA A 32 15.12 -1.39 -13.52
CA ALA A 32 15.49 -1.05 -12.17
C ALA A 32 16.17 -2.23 -11.48
N ILE A 33 17.11 -1.91 -10.59
CA ILE A 33 17.81 -2.87 -9.76
C ILE A 33 17.36 -2.65 -8.33
N LEU A 34 16.84 -3.71 -7.72
CA LEU A 34 16.48 -3.74 -6.30
C LEU A 34 17.44 -4.63 -5.53
N SER A 35 17.79 -4.26 -4.31
CA SER A 35 18.52 -5.12 -3.36
C SER A 35 17.67 -5.44 -2.13
N LEU A 36 17.99 -6.56 -1.48
CA LEU A 36 17.52 -6.83 -0.12
C LEU A 36 18.35 -6.01 0.87
N PRO A 37 17.77 -5.55 2.00
CA PRO A 37 18.53 -4.97 3.10
C PRO A 37 19.70 -5.86 3.53
N PRO A 38 20.84 -5.28 3.96
CA PRO A 38 22.05 -6.06 4.29
C PRO A 38 21.77 -7.12 5.35
N ASP A 39 20.95 -6.77 6.36
CA ASP A 39 20.59 -7.59 7.50
C ASP A 39 19.59 -8.72 7.17
N ASP A 40 18.83 -8.61 6.06
CA ASP A 40 17.87 -9.65 5.65
C ASP A 40 18.58 -10.79 4.91
N GLN A 41 18.92 -11.82 5.67
CA GLN A 41 19.52 -13.07 5.20
C GLN A 41 18.48 -14.19 5.04
N THR A 42 17.19 -13.89 5.25
CA THR A 42 16.12 -14.89 5.40
C THR A 42 15.15 -14.92 4.22
N THR A 43 14.89 -13.78 3.57
CA THR A 43 13.90 -13.71 2.49
C THR A 43 14.41 -14.38 1.22
N SER A 44 13.60 -15.30 0.65
CA SER A 44 13.92 -15.91 -0.64
C SER A 44 13.76 -14.90 -1.78
N PRO A 45 14.76 -14.73 -2.66
CA PRO A 45 14.64 -13.93 -3.87
C PRO A 45 13.52 -14.39 -4.80
N SER A 46 13.20 -15.69 -4.85
CA SER A 46 12.08 -16.21 -5.65
C SER A 46 10.72 -15.76 -5.10
N SER A 47 10.57 -15.73 -3.77
CA SER A 47 9.36 -15.24 -3.11
C SER A 47 9.12 -13.77 -3.46
N LEU A 48 10.17 -12.94 -3.40
CA LEU A 48 10.09 -11.54 -3.80
C LEU A 48 9.74 -11.34 -5.28
N VAL A 49 10.20 -12.21 -6.19
CA VAL A 49 9.78 -12.20 -7.61
C VAL A 49 8.28 -12.48 -7.74
N GLU A 50 7.76 -13.49 -7.05
CA GLU A 50 6.33 -13.84 -7.04
C GLU A 50 5.47 -12.74 -6.39
N GLU A 51 5.89 -12.22 -5.25
CA GLU A 51 5.24 -11.14 -4.51
C GLU A 51 5.16 -9.84 -5.34
N LEU A 52 6.28 -9.39 -5.93
CA LEU A 52 6.30 -8.21 -6.79
C LEU A 52 5.50 -8.41 -8.08
N THR A 53 5.51 -9.62 -8.66
CA THR A 53 4.71 -9.92 -9.86
C THR A 53 3.22 -9.83 -9.53
N ALA A 54 2.77 -10.44 -8.43
CA ALA A 54 1.38 -10.36 -7.98
C ALA A 54 0.95 -8.92 -7.64
N ARG A 55 1.87 -8.07 -7.15
CA ARG A 55 1.61 -6.63 -6.98
C ARG A 55 1.47 -5.91 -8.32
N ALA A 56 2.34 -6.18 -9.29
CA ALA A 56 2.27 -5.56 -10.61
C ALA A 56 0.94 -5.88 -11.31
N GLU A 57 0.49 -7.14 -11.21
CA GLU A 57 -0.82 -7.58 -11.72
C GLU A 57 -1.98 -6.84 -11.04
N LEU A 58 -1.99 -6.72 -9.71
CA LEU A 58 -3.03 -5.99 -8.97
C LEU A 58 -3.06 -4.49 -9.27
N LEU A 59 -1.90 -3.87 -9.51
CA LEU A 59 -1.79 -2.45 -9.89
C LEU A 59 -2.02 -2.21 -11.40
N GLY A 60 -2.25 -3.26 -12.18
CA GLY A 60 -2.34 -3.18 -13.64
C GLY A 60 -1.06 -2.70 -14.33
N LEU A 61 0.09 -2.76 -13.63
CA LEU A 61 1.37 -2.25 -14.11
C LEU A 61 2.06 -3.27 -15.04
N PRO A 62 2.42 -2.89 -16.28
CA PRO A 62 3.21 -3.73 -17.16
C PRO A 62 4.66 -3.78 -16.63
N ALA A 63 4.96 -4.82 -15.87
CA ALA A 63 6.28 -5.10 -15.34
C ALA A 63 6.70 -6.57 -15.59
N ARG A 64 8.01 -6.81 -15.56
CA ARG A 64 8.63 -8.14 -15.47
C ARG A 64 9.65 -8.09 -14.35
N VAL A 65 9.55 -9.03 -13.41
CA VAL A 65 10.47 -9.18 -12.29
C VAL A 65 11.27 -10.47 -12.47
N ARG A 66 12.56 -10.44 -12.18
CA ARG A 66 13.44 -11.63 -12.12
C ARG A 66 14.53 -11.46 -11.08
N VAL A 67 15.13 -12.57 -10.63
CA VAL A 67 16.41 -12.54 -9.90
C VAL A 67 17.50 -12.12 -10.89
N ALA A 68 18.42 -11.25 -10.46
CA ALA A 68 19.50 -10.77 -11.30
C ALA A 68 20.55 -11.86 -11.55
N GLU A 69 20.97 -12.05 -12.80
CA GLU A 69 21.92 -13.11 -13.19
C GLU A 69 23.27 -13.01 -12.45
N ARG A 70 23.64 -11.77 -12.08
CA ARG A 70 24.89 -11.42 -11.38
C ARG A 70 24.86 -11.64 -9.85
N SER A 71 23.70 -11.77 -9.21
CA SER A 71 23.60 -11.95 -7.76
C SER A 71 22.20 -12.36 -7.34
N ALA A 72 22.10 -13.44 -6.56
CA ALA A 72 20.84 -13.88 -5.96
C ALA A 72 20.22 -12.83 -5.01
N ARG A 73 21.01 -11.93 -4.40
CA ARG A 73 20.49 -10.86 -3.51
C ARG A 73 20.08 -9.57 -4.26
N LEU A 74 20.06 -9.59 -5.59
CA LEU A 74 19.57 -8.51 -6.43
C LEU A 74 18.39 -8.99 -7.28
N LEU A 75 17.42 -8.10 -7.50
CA LEU A 75 16.30 -8.31 -8.42
C LEU A 75 16.38 -7.29 -9.55
N GLU A 76 15.98 -7.72 -10.75
CA GLU A 76 15.82 -6.88 -11.93
C GLU A 76 14.32 -6.71 -12.20
N VAL A 77 13.87 -5.45 -12.22
CA VAL A 77 12.49 -5.07 -12.52
C VAL A 77 12.49 -4.27 -13.82
N GLN A 78 11.96 -4.84 -14.89
CA GLN A 78 11.73 -4.14 -16.16
C GLN A 78 10.30 -3.62 -16.17
N LEU A 79 10.09 -2.33 -16.47
CA LEU A 79 8.77 -1.69 -16.45
C LEU A 79 8.61 -0.69 -17.61
N HIS A 80 7.36 -0.31 -17.91
CA HIS A 80 7.07 0.86 -18.73
C HIS A 80 7.00 2.15 -17.90
N GLY A 81 7.50 3.25 -18.44
CA GLY A 81 7.19 4.61 -17.99
C GLY A 81 7.32 5.62 -19.14
N THR A 82 6.56 6.71 -19.08
CA THR A 82 6.63 7.81 -20.08
C THR A 82 7.92 8.60 -19.98
N ASP A 83 8.43 8.78 -18.76
CA ASP A 83 9.73 9.36 -18.46
C ASP A 83 10.33 8.71 -17.20
N ARG A 84 11.49 9.19 -16.73
CA ARG A 84 12.18 8.63 -15.56
C ARG A 84 11.39 8.81 -14.25
N ASN A 85 10.60 9.87 -14.12
CA ASN A 85 9.81 10.15 -12.92
C ASN A 85 8.54 9.30 -12.89
N ASP A 86 7.88 9.07 -14.03
CA ASP A 86 6.79 8.09 -14.14
C ASP A 86 7.31 6.67 -13.83
N ALA A 87 8.44 6.28 -14.43
CA ALA A 87 9.07 4.99 -14.13
C ALA A 87 9.45 4.84 -12.64
N LEU A 88 10.03 5.87 -12.02
CA LEU A 88 10.34 5.85 -10.58
C LEU A 88 9.07 5.76 -9.73
N SER A 89 8.03 6.54 -10.05
CA SER A 89 6.75 6.50 -9.35
C SER A 89 6.10 5.12 -9.43
N ARG A 90 6.10 4.47 -10.60
CA ARG A 90 5.59 3.11 -10.77
C ARG A 90 6.41 2.07 -9.98
N LEU A 91 7.73 2.24 -9.90
CA LEU A 91 8.61 1.39 -9.09
C LEU A 91 8.38 1.59 -7.59
N ASP A 92 8.27 2.83 -7.12
CA ASP A 92 7.97 3.17 -5.73
C ASP A 92 6.63 2.56 -5.30
N ARG A 93 5.59 2.71 -6.13
CA ARG A 93 4.27 2.09 -5.95
C ARG A 93 4.33 0.56 -5.82
N LEU A 94 5.21 -0.09 -6.58
CA LEU A 94 5.44 -1.54 -6.50
C LEU A 94 6.17 -1.94 -5.20
N CYS A 95 7.08 -1.09 -4.72
CA CYS A 95 7.97 -1.37 -3.59
C CYS A 95 7.43 -0.93 -2.20
N VAL A 96 6.26 -0.28 -2.14
CA VAL A 96 5.61 0.20 -0.89
C VAL A 96 5.65 -0.86 0.23
N SER A 97 6.28 -0.54 1.37
CA SER A 97 6.37 -1.49 2.49
C SER A 97 5.02 -1.76 3.14
N GLY A 98 4.11 -0.78 3.15
CA GLY A 98 2.72 -1.01 3.57
C GLY A 98 2.58 -1.28 5.06
N LYS A 99 3.55 -0.90 5.90
CA LYS A 99 3.54 -1.25 7.32
C LYS A 99 2.52 -0.39 8.05
N ILE A 100 1.42 -1.01 8.46
CA ILE A 100 0.40 -0.36 9.26
C ILE A 100 0.48 -0.84 10.70
N SER A 101 0.17 0.04 11.65
CA SER A 101 -0.18 -0.37 13.01
C SER A 101 -1.21 0.55 13.63
N ILE A 102 -2.03 0.00 14.52
CA ILE A 102 -2.92 0.77 15.38
C ILE A 102 -2.43 0.61 16.81
N ARG A 103 -2.18 1.74 17.46
CA ARG A 103 -1.57 1.81 18.80
C ARG A 103 -2.35 2.78 19.68
N ALA A 104 -2.28 2.62 21.01
CA ALA A 104 -2.92 3.56 21.92
C ALA A 104 -2.13 4.88 21.99
N ILE A 105 -2.82 6.02 21.97
CA ILE A 105 -2.26 7.33 22.40
C ILE A 105 -2.53 7.48 23.89
N HIS A 106 -1.55 7.94 24.65
CA HIS A 106 -1.70 8.16 26.09
C HIS A 106 -2.75 9.25 26.40
N ASP A 107 -3.68 8.99 27.34
CA ASP A 107 -4.77 9.92 27.71
C ASP A 107 -4.31 11.33 28.17
N ARG A 108 -3.04 11.45 28.59
CA ARG A 108 -2.37 12.73 28.93
C ARG A 108 -1.23 13.09 27.96
N SER A 109 -1.35 12.69 26.69
CA SER A 109 -0.30 12.80 25.66
C SER A 109 0.37 14.18 25.63
N ALA A 110 -0.39 15.27 25.55
CA ALA A 110 0.16 16.63 25.49
C ALA A 110 0.97 17.05 26.74
N TYR A 111 0.58 16.56 27.92
CA TYR A 111 1.34 16.79 29.16
C TYR A 111 2.64 15.98 29.16
N ILE A 112 2.58 14.71 28.74
CA ILE A 112 3.78 13.85 28.65
C ILE A 112 4.77 14.39 27.61
N THR A 113 4.31 14.87 26.45
CA THR A 113 5.21 15.41 25.42
C THR A 113 5.85 16.75 25.79
N ASP A 114 5.23 17.56 26.65
CA ASP A 114 5.86 18.74 27.24
C ASP A 114 6.96 18.36 28.25
N ILE A 115 6.66 17.53 29.25
CA ILE A 115 7.68 17.16 30.27
C ILE A 115 8.82 16.35 29.66
N ALA A 116 8.54 15.43 28.74
CA ALA A 116 9.54 14.63 28.04
C ALA A 116 10.41 15.43 27.06
N SER A 117 9.99 16.66 26.69
CA SER A 117 10.84 17.59 25.93
C SER A 117 11.91 18.29 26.79
N LYS A 118 11.75 18.25 28.12
CA LYS A 118 12.64 18.86 29.11
C LYS A 118 13.50 17.81 29.81
N ASP A 119 12.91 16.66 30.12
CA ASP A 119 13.57 15.48 30.68
C ASP A 119 13.01 14.21 29.99
N PRO A 120 13.75 13.60 29.05
CA PRO A 120 13.30 12.40 28.35
C PRO A 120 12.99 11.20 29.25
N SER A 121 13.48 11.15 30.50
CA SER A 121 13.17 10.06 31.43
C SER A 121 11.72 10.09 31.95
N GLN A 122 11.01 11.22 31.77
CA GLN A 122 9.58 11.35 32.08
C GLN A 122 8.66 10.68 31.05
N LEU A 123 9.18 10.21 29.92
CA LEU A 123 8.43 9.42 28.95
C LEU A 123 8.33 7.96 29.46
N PRO A 124 7.13 7.38 29.61
CA PRO A 124 6.98 5.97 29.96
C PRO A 124 7.74 5.08 28.96
N SER A 125 8.45 4.06 29.45
CA SER A 125 9.33 3.23 28.61
C SER A 125 8.57 2.45 27.53
N ASP A 126 7.30 2.11 27.79
CA ASP A 126 6.36 1.51 26.85
C ASP A 126 5.78 2.50 25.83
N HIS A 127 6.16 3.78 25.86
CA HIS A 127 5.71 4.84 24.95
C HIS A 127 6.86 5.46 24.14
N GLN A 128 6.51 6.04 23.00
CA GLN A 128 7.37 6.83 22.13
C GLN A 128 6.67 8.12 21.70
N ILE A 129 7.44 9.17 21.41
CA ILE A 129 6.90 10.40 20.82
C ILE A 129 6.93 10.25 19.29
N LEU A 130 5.76 10.35 18.66
CA LEU A 130 5.60 10.43 17.22
C LEU A 130 5.00 11.79 16.83
N LEU A 131 5.20 12.19 15.57
CA LEU A 131 4.62 13.41 15.02
C LEU A 131 3.31 13.09 14.27
N TYR A 132 2.27 13.90 14.50
CA TYR A 132 1.00 13.86 13.78
C TYR A 132 0.74 15.20 13.10
N ASP A 133 0.79 15.23 11.77
CA ASP A 133 0.40 16.40 10.98
C ASP A 133 -1.06 16.24 10.52
N ALA A 134 -1.99 16.80 11.28
CA ALA A 134 -3.42 16.80 11.00
C ALA A 134 -3.84 17.62 9.75
N GLN A 135 -2.87 18.13 8.98
CA GLN A 135 -3.10 18.86 7.73
C GLN A 135 -2.32 18.25 6.53
N GLY A 136 -1.49 17.22 6.76
CA GLY A 136 -0.74 16.54 5.70
C GLY A 136 0.33 17.40 4.99
N LYS A 137 0.69 18.56 5.51
CA LYS A 137 1.56 19.54 4.83
C LYS A 137 3.06 19.33 5.08
N GLY A 138 3.44 18.30 5.84
CA GLY A 138 4.84 17.98 6.17
C GLY A 138 5.49 19.03 7.09
N GLY A 139 4.67 19.80 7.82
CA GLY A 139 5.14 20.98 8.54
C GLY A 139 5.77 20.69 9.90
N ALA A 140 6.75 21.52 10.30
CA ALA A 140 7.35 21.48 11.64
C ALA A 140 6.35 21.77 12.80
N ASN A 141 5.11 22.13 12.47
CA ASN A 141 4.03 22.44 13.42
C ASN A 141 3.15 21.23 13.79
N GLY A 142 3.53 20.01 13.41
CA GLY A 142 2.77 18.79 13.75
C GLY A 142 2.62 18.57 15.26
N GLN A 143 1.50 17.98 15.67
CA GLN A 143 1.24 17.63 17.08
C GLN A 143 2.15 16.46 17.48
N LYS A 144 3.04 16.67 18.45
CA LYS A 144 3.75 15.57 19.13
C LYS A 144 2.75 14.76 19.95
N LEU A 145 2.73 13.44 19.76
CA LEU A 145 1.88 12.51 20.51
C LEU A 145 2.72 11.43 21.20
N ALA A 146 2.46 11.20 22.49
CA ALA A 146 2.96 10.03 23.20
C ALA A 146 2.08 8.81 22.84
N VAL A 147 2.65 7.88 22.08
CA VAL A 147 1.99 6.67 21.57
C VAL A 147 2.65 5.44 22.18
N SER A 148 1.84 4.46 22.60
CA SER A 148 2.37 3.19 23.08
C SER A 148 3.14 2.45 21.99
N ARG A 149 4.16 1.70 22.39
CA ARG A 149 4.94 0.77 21.56
C ARG A 149 4.17 -0.51 21.28
N ALA A 150 3.18 -0.84 22.12
CA ALA A 150 2.35 -2.03 21.96
C ALA A 150 1.37 -1.86 20.78
N GLU A 151 1.36 -2.84 19.89
CA GLU A 151 0.46 -2.87 18.72
C GLU A 151 -0.85 -3.57 19.07
N ILE A 152 -1.96 -2.82 18.96
CA ILE A 152 -3.31 -3.36 19.05
C ILE A 152 -3.60 -4.16 17.77
N LEU A 153 -3.28 -3.57 16.61
CA LEU A 153 -3.31 -4.19 15.29
C LEU A 153 -2.03 -3.84 14.51
N ASN A 154 -1.73 -4.68 13.53
CA ASN A 154 -0.72 -4.48 12.49
C ASN A 154 -1.07 -5.35 11.26
N ASN A 155 -0.21 -5.42 10.24
CA ASN A 155 -0.45 -6.15 8.99
C ASN A 155 -1.00 -7.59 9.15
N SER A 156 -0.59 -8.37 10.15
CA SER A 156 -1.09 -9.76 10.32
C SER A 156 -2.55 -9.86 10.80
N HIS A 157 -3.17 -8.72 11.11
CA HIS A 157 -4.57 -8.60 11.51
C HIS A 157 -5.49 -8.15 10.37
N VAL A 158 -4.94 -7.84 9.19
CA VAL A 158 -5.69 -7.55 7.96
C VAL A 158 -6.24 -8.85 7.37
N GLU A 159 -7.38 -8.75 6.71
CA GLU A 159 -7.95 -9.79 5.84
C GLU A 159 -7.96 -9.34 4.38
N SER A 160 -8.31 -8.07 4.14
CA SER A 160 -8.21 -7.42 2.83
C SER A 160 -8.19 -5.89 2.99
N ALA A 161 -7.72 -5.19 1.96
CA ALA A 161 -7.82 -3.74 1.84
C ALA A 161 -8.36 -3.35 0.45
N LEU A 162 -9.19 -2.31 0.41
CA LEU A 162 -9.78 -1.77 -0.83
C LEU A 162 -9.56 -0.25 -0.88
N ALA A 163 -8.96 0.23 -1.97
CA ALA A 163 -8.89 1.66 -2.25
C ALA A 163 -10.15 2.13 -2.99
N THR A 164 -10.65 3.32 -2.64
CA THR A 164 -11.83 3.94 -3.26
C THR A 164 -11.55 5.41 -3.63
N ARG A 165 -12.25 5.90 -4.65
CA ARG A 165 -12.19 7.31 -5.11
C ARG A 165 -13.26 8.18 -4.42
N ASP A 166 -13.86 7.66 -3.34
CA ASP A 166 -14.88 8.35 -2.57
C ASP A 166 -14.22 9.30 -1.56
N GLY A 167 -14.63 10.57 -1.53
CA GLY A 167 -14.02 11.60 -0.69
C GLY A 167 -12.54 11.87 -1.03
N ASP A 168 -11.72 12.13 0.00
CA ASP A 168 -10.30 12.49 -0.14
C ASP A 168 -9.38 11.26 -0.41
N ASN A 169 -9.84 10.35 -1.27
CA ASN A 169 -9.29 9.02 -1.58
C ASN A 169 -9.10 8.14 -0.31
N MET A 170 -9.84 7.03 -0.22
CA MET A 170 -9.85 6.21 1.00
C MET A 170 -9.23 4.82 0.79
N VAL A 171 -8.78 4.22 1.90
CA VAL A 171 -8.44 2.79 1.98
C VAL A 171 -9.25 2.15 3.11
N HIS A 172 -10.21 1.31 2.76
CA HIS A 172 -10.99 0.51 3.72
C HIS A 172 -10.25 -0.79 4.01
N ILE A 173 -9.98 -1.07 5.29
CA ILE A 173 -9.22 -2.24 5.74
C ILE A 173 -10.14 -3.18 6.51
N SER A 174 -10.44 -4.33 5.90
CA SER A 174 -11.11 -5.45 6.54
C SER A 174 -10.15 -6.15 7.49
N LEU A 175 -10.60 -6.42 8.71
CA LEU A 175 -9.80 -7.09 9.74
C LEU A 175 -10.22 -8.56 9.87
N ASN A 176 -9.25 -9.46 9.94
CA ASN A 176 -9.54 -10.86 10.20
C ASN A 176 -10.07 -11.06 11.64
N ILE A 177 -10.66 -12.23 11.92
CA ILE A 177 -11.28 -12.57 13.22
C ILE A 177 -10.35 -12.28 14.42
N SER A 178 -9.03 -12.48 14.27
CA SER A 178 -8.07 -12.19 15.34
C SER A 178 -7.90 -10.68 15.57
N GLY A 179 -7.91 -9.88 14.50
CA GLY A 179 -7.89 -8.41 14.53
C GLY A 179 -9.14 -7.82 15.15
N LEU A 180 -10.33 -8.23 14.68
CA LEU A 180 -11.62 -7.80 15.24
C LEU A 180 -11.69 -8.04 16.75
N ARG A 181 -11.26 -9.22 17.22
CA ARG A 181 -11.18 -9.53 18.66
C ARG A 181 -10.20 -8.62 19.41
N ARG A 182 -9.02 -8.32 18.84
CA ARG A 182 -8.02 -7.45 19.47
C ARG A 182 -8.51 -6.00 19.60
N ILE A 183 -9.00 -5.39 18.51
CA ILE A 183 -9.41 -3.99 18.53
C ILE A 183 -10.63 -3.77 19.43
N ARG A 184 -11.57 -4.73 19.47
CA ARG A 184 -12.66 -4.73 20.45
C ARG A 184 -12.13 -4.76 21.88
N SER A 185 -11.38 -5.79 22.29
CA SER A 185 -10.88 -5.91 23.68
C SER A 185 -9.83 -4.87 24.10
N ALA A 186 -9.32 -4.06 23.16
CA ALA A 186 -8.57 -2.84 23.45
C ALA A 186 -9.49 -1.63 23.65
N THR A 187 -10.43 -1.39 22.72
CA THR A 187 -11.34 -0.23 22.78
C THR A 187 -12.40 -0.35 23.89
N GLU A 188 -12.79 -1.56 24.28
CA GLU A 188 -13.58 -1.89 25.48
C GLU A 188 -12.98 -1.27 26.77
N LYS A 189 -11.65 -1.24 26.86
CA LYS A 189 -10.90 -0.74 28.03
C LYS A 189 -10.54 0.75 27.96
N MET A 190 -10.92 1.42 26.88
CA MET A 190 -10.59 2.82 26.60
C MET A 190 -11.70 3.77 27.04
N GLN A 191 -11.33 4.96 27.52
CA GLN A 191 -12.29 5.96 27.99
C GLN A 191 -13.00 6.59 26.80
N LYS A 192 -14.28 6.26 26.62
CA LYS A 192 -15.11 6.74 25.50
C LYS A 192 -15.14 8.27 25.47
N GLY A 193 -14.99 8.85 24.28
CA GLY A 193 -14.90 10.30 24.08
C GLY A 193 -13.61 10.97 24.57
N ARG A 194 -12.62 10.20 25.05
CA ARG A 194 -11.35 10.75 25.57
C ARG A 194 -10.11 10.04 25.01
N SER A 195 -10.02 8.73 25.17
CA SER A 195 -8.87 7.95 24.71
C SER A 195 -8.80 7.97 23.18
N ARG A 196 -7.58 7.99 22.63
CA ARG A 196 -7.33 8.09 21.18
C ARG A 196 -6.52 6.89 20.69
N LEU A 197 -6.77 6.49 19.45
CA LEU A 197 -5.93 5.56 18.71
C LEU A 197 -5.00 6.36 17.80
N ALA A 198 -3.74 5.96 17.68
CA ALA A 198 -2.87 6.37 16.58
C ALA A 198 -2.98 5.30 15.49
N ILE A 199 -3.37 5.72 14.28
CA ILE A 199 -3.29 4.90 13.08
C ILE A 199 -2.01 5.33 12.35
N ILE A 200 -1.08 4.39 12.27
CA ILE A 200 0.28 4.60 11.78
C ILE A 200 0.46 3.87 10.45
N TYR A 201 1.05 4.53 9.48
CA TYR A 201 1.48 3.97 8.20
C TYR A 201 2.93 4.38 7.93
N ASP A 202 3.81 3.39 7.69
CA ASP A 202 5.26 3.53 7.50
C ASP A 202 5.87 4.58 8.47
N GLU A 203 5.70 4.29 9.77
CA GLU A 203 6.14 5.06 10.96
C GLU A 203 5.47 6.42 11.20
N ARG A 204 4.65 6.93 10.27
CA ARG A 204 3.95 8.22 10.39
C ARG A 204 2.53 8.03 10.91
N ILE A 205 2.09 8.89 11.84
CA ILE A 205 0.66 8.92 12.22
C ILE A 205 -0.10 9.60 11.09
N ILE A 206 -0.97 8.85 10.40
CA ILE A 206 -1.83 9.37 9.34
C ILE A 206 -3.21 9.81 9.86
N SER A 207 -3.69 9.18 10.94
CA SER A 207 -4.93 9.59 11.62
C SER A 207 -4.84 9.28 13.12
N ALA A 208 -5.51 10.09 13.93
CA ALA A 208 -5.46 9.98 15.39
C ALA A 208 -6.85 10.13 16.06
N PRO A 209 -7.83 9.26 15.72
CA PRO A 209 -9.23 9.41 16.14
C PRO A 209 -9.44 9.22 17.64
N VAL A 210 -10.50 9.85 18.15
CA VAL A 210 -11.04 9.62 19.50
C VAL A 210 -11.94 8.39 19.47
N VAL A 211 -11.79 7.51 20.46
CA VAL A 211 -12.62 6.30 20.60
C VAL A 211 -14.00 6.71 21.13
N ALA A 212 -14.99 6.83 20.25
CA ALA A 212 -16.37 7.14 20.63
C ALA A 212 -17.09 5.92 21.23
N GLU A 213 -16.91 4.74 20.64
CA GLU A 213 -17.61 3.49 20.99
C GLU A 213 -16.64 2.29 21.03
N GLU A 214 -17.14 1.05 21.10
CA GLU A 214 -16.32 -0.14 20.79
C GLU A 214 -16.19 -0.28 19.26
N LEU A 215 -15.00 -0.63 18.75
CA LEU A 215 -14.80 -0.79 17.31
C LEU A 215 -15.00 -2.25 16.88
N TRP A 216 -15.93 -2.44 15.93
CA TRP A 216 -16.34 -3.73 15.36
C TRP A 216 -16.24 -3.77 13.82
N THR A 217 -16.00 -2.61 13.20
CA THR A 217 -16.12 -2.33 11.77
C THR A 217 -14.75 -2.26 11.09
N PRO A 218 -14.69 -2.36 9.74
CA PRO A 218 -13.45 -2.16 8.99
C PRO A 218 -12.84 -0.78 9.27
N VAL A 219 -11.51 -0.72 9.37
CA VAL A 219 -10.78 0.52 9.62
C VAL A 219 -10.65 1.27 8.31
N THR A 220 -11.23 2.47 8.22
CA THR A 220 -11.06 3.34 7.04
C THR A 220 -9.91 4.31 7.30
N LEU A 221 -9.03 4.43 6.29
CA LEU A 221 -8.00 5.44 6.19
C LEU A 221 -8.44 6.47 5.15
N GLU A 222 -8.25 7.75 5.42
CA GLU A 222 -8.74 8.88 4.62
C GLU A 222 -7.62 9.90 4.40
N GLY A 223 -7.76 10.79 3.42
CA GLY A 223 -6.82 11.89 3.19
C GLY A 223 -5.58 11.51 2.40
N PHE A 224 -5.70 10.60 1.42
CA PHE A 224 -4.59 10.27 0.52
C PHE A 224 -4.51 11.30 -0.61
N ASN A 225 -3.33 11.91 -0.77
CA ASN A 225 -3.06 12.94 -1.78
C ASN A 225 -3.39 12.53 -3.23
N SER A 226 -3.49 11.22 -3.50
CA SER A 226 -3.97 10.67 -4.76
C SER A 226 -4.59 9.28 -4.53
N PHE A 227 -5.49 8.86 -5.43
CA PHE A 227 -5.98 7.48 -5.43
C PHE A 227 -4.85 6.47 -5.67
N GLU A 228 -3.86 6.84 -6.48
CA GLU A 228 -2.75 5.98 -6.85
C GLU A 228 -1.88 5.66 -5.62
N HIS A 229 -1.83 6.54 -4.61
CA HIS A 229 -1.24 6.23 -3.30
C HIS A 229 -2.12 5.28 -2.47
N ALA A 230 -3.44 5.52 -2.44
CA ALA A 230 -4.40 4.65 -1.74
C ALA A 230 -4.40 3.22 -2.31
N GLU A 231 -4.43 3.07 -3.65
CA GLU A 231 -4.37 1.81 -4.39
C GLU A 231 -3.05 1.05 -4.15
N SER A 232 -1.94 1.77 -4.03
CA SER A 232 -0.64 1.16 -3.72
C SER A 232 -0.57 0.68 -2.27
N LEU A 233 -1.13 1.42 -1.31
CA LEU A 233 -1.29 0.93 0.06
C LEU A 233 -2.21 -0.30 0.11
N ALA A 234 -3.40 -0.23 -0.49
CA ALA A 234 -4.34 -1.35 -0.52
C ALA A 234 -3.71 -2.62 -1.12
N THR A 235 -2.99 -2.48 -2.24
CA THR A 235 -2.22 -3.58 -2.84
C THR A 235 -1.13 -4.08 -1.89
N SER A 236 -0.38 -3.20 -1.24
CA SER A 236 0.69 -3.60 -0.31
C SER A 236 0.18 -4.34 0.93
N LEU A 237 -1.08 -4.11 1.34
CA LEU A 237 -1.75 -4.83 2.42
C LEU A 237 -2.31 -6.18 1.95
N ASN A 238 -2.86 -6.26 0.74
CA ASN A 238 -3.33 -7.51 0.13
C ASN A 238 -2.19 -8.45 -0.28
N LYS A 239 -1.01 -7.89 -0.59
CA LYS A 239 0.23 -8.57 -0.96
C LYS A 239 1.41 -7.87 -0.27
N PRO A 240 1.68 -8.16 1.02
CA PRO A 240 2.89 -7.67 1.68
C PRO A 240 4.13 -8.22 0.97
N LEU A 241 5.22 -7.43 0.93
CA LEU A 241 6.53 -7.99 0.62
C LEU A 241 7.11 -8.62 1.87
N SER A 242 7.84 -9.72 1.70
CA SER A 242 8.63 -10.35 2.75
C SER A 242 9.81 -9.47 3.21
N SER A 243 10.21 -8.47 2.41
CA SER A 243 11.32 -7.56 2.72
C SER A 243 11.10 -6.12 2.23
N ASN A 244 11.71 -5.14 2.90
CA ASN A 244 11.74 -3.74 2.48
C ASN A 244 12.87 -3.53 1.45
N LEU A 245 12.57 -3.67 0.17
CA LEU A 245 13.57 -3.57 -0.90
C LEU A 245 14.15 -2.15 -1.04
N LEU A 246 15.44 -2.08 -1.41
CA LEU A 246 16.15 -0.83 -1.68
C LEU A 246 16.31 -0.65 -3.20
N ILE A 247 16.08 0.56 -3.71
CA ILE A 247 16.24 0.90 -5.13
C ILE A 247 17.69 1.34 -5.38
N GLU A 248 18.50 0.46 -5.97
CA GLU A 248 19.92 0.71 -6.27
C GLU A 248 20.10 1.57 -7.53
N SER A 249 19.27 1.33 -8.55
CA SER A 249 19.33 2.10 -9.80
C SER A 249 18.03 2.00 -10.61
N LEU A 250 17.81 2.99 -11.48
CA LEU A 250 16.78 3.02 -12.52
C LEU A 250 17.39 3.61 -13.79
N ILE A 251 17.44 2.83 -14.86
CA ILE A 251 18.06 3.16 -16.16
C ILE A 251 17.08 2.89 -17.32
N PRO A 252 17.15 3.65 -18.43
CA PRO A 252 16.37 3.34 -19.62
C PRO A 252 17.00 2.16 -20.39
N LEU A 253 16.16 1.23 -20.87
CA LEU A 253 16.57 0.04 -21.62
C LEU A 253 17.04 0.35 -23.06
N ALA A 254 16.61 1.49 -23.59
CA ALA A 254 17.06 2.04 -24.86
C ALA A 254 17.14 3.59 -24.74
N PRO A 255 17.94 4.28 -25.58
CA PRO A 255 17.91 5.74 -25.61
C PRO A 255 16.52 6.24 -26.01
N GLN A 256 15.80 6.84 -25.06
CA GLN A 256 14.54 7.54 -25.35
C GLN A 256 14.85 8.65 -26.37
N ALA A 257 14.16 8.64 -27.52
CA ALA A 257 14.30 9.70 -28.50
C ALA A 257 13.79 11.03 -27.93
N LYS A 258 14.51 12.12 -28.21
CA LYS A 258 14.13 13.49 -27.85
C LYS A 258 13.11 14.07 -28.83
#